data_AF-A0A418R576-F1
#
_entry.id   AF-A0A418R576-F1
#
_cell.length_a   1.000
_cell.length_b   1.000
_cell.length_c   1.000
_cell.angle_alpha   90.00
_cell.angle_beta   90.00
_cell.angle_gamma   90.00
#
_symmetry.space_group_name_H-M   'P 1'
#
loop_
_entity.id
_entity.type
_entity.pdbx_description
1 polymer ?
#
loop_
_entity_poly.entity_id
_entity_poly.type
_entity_poly.pdbx_seq_one_letter_code
_entity_poly.pdbx_strand_id
1 'polypeptide(L)'
;MSAYTLEPQLPFGLIVRASQPGHTIAGFGREQVESWVREHRILIFRGFELFDKTAFALYAQQLGEPLQWPFGAINELKVKLDAKNYLYTPSAVPLHWDGAFIGKIPYLIFFQCLKAPRPEDRGGTTFADTGRALARATPAQRRRWQAATLRYRTEKIVHYGGTLTQPLVQAHPVTGAPTLRFAEPVHDLNPVTVEVLHATPEAGAALIQELQTALYAPQVFYIHTWADNDIVLADNHTLLHGRDAFLNPNERHIQRINLLARPAHTGLKQFLKNSKTLRRTEFLLAEIPIFFIPILLSAEGFGFLKTPELYGGLAGIYLLFNFGDMVNAYADRRVDAVYKSHLSNAIFELGDQGVRWQMRASVAGTVGISLWLTRRTGRWQFVPLTLIGWALGFQYSWKPLHFKSRGLWQLPALWAVLFFGPMAYTSSLVTHFPRRPVLTLAAAYGLLQMAVLLLNNAEDYTEDRAAGLQTMVVAMGLHRSMRVAQTMIAGAGLVTLGSLAYLYRSEKLPRAAYLGLLPLAGALAYVARGYATINQKIAGKDETAATAIIKENGMLVPKWLNATAYTCLLAAGVLFAARVVRGGNPPA
;
A
#
# COMPACT_ATOMS: atom_id res chain seq x y z
N MET A 1 -7.55 -27.50 -34.91
CA MET A 1 -8.68 -26.56 -34.65
C MET A 1 -8.13 -25.41 -33.81
N SER A 2 -8.58 -24.18 -34.03
CA SER A 2 -8.17 -23.05 -33.16
C SER A 2 -8.62 -23.30 -31.73
N ALA A 3 -7.85 -22.84 -30.74
CA ALA A 3 -8.17 -23.03 -29.32
C ALA A 3 -9.40 -22.21 -28.85
N TYR A 4 -9.87 -21.29 -29.69
CA TYR A 4 -11.00 -20.41 -29.43
C TYR A 4 -11.72 -20.01 -30.74
N THR A 5 -12.94 -19.47 -30.59
CA THR A 5 -13.68 -18.76 -31.65
C THR A 5 -13.88 -17.29 -31.28
N LEU A 6 -14.06 -16.45 -32.30
CA LEU A 6 -14.31 -15.01 -32.15
C LEU A 6 -15.73 -14.70 -32.62
N GLU A 7 -16.50 -14.02 -31.79
CA GLU A 7 -17.88 -13.62 -32.09
C GLU A 7 -18.08 -12.14 -31.77
N PRO A 8 -18.70 -11.35 -32.66
CA PRO A 8 -19.02 -9.96 -32.34
C PRO A 8 -20.06 -9.88 -31.22
N GLN A 9 -19.83 -9.02 -30.23
CA GLN A 9 -20.86 -8.60 -29.28
C GLN A 9 -21.56 -7.36 -29.83
N LEU A 10 -22.90 -7.38 -29.85
CA LEU A 10 -23.70 -6.22 -30.23
C LEU A 10 -24.14 -5.43 -28.97
N PRO A 11 -24.28 -4.09 -29.05
CA PRO A 11 -23.99 -3.25 -30.21
C PRO A 11 -22.50 -3.06 -30.51
N PHE A 12 -21.62 -3.30 -29.54
CA PHE A 12 -20.15 -3.30 -29.67
C PHE A 12 -19.51 -4.31 -28.73
N GLY A 13 -18.29 -4.74 -29.05
CA GLY A 13 -17.51 -5.70 -28.27
C GLY A 13 -17.10 -6.94 -29.05
N LEU A 14 -16.24 -7.73 -28.42
CA LEU A 14 -15.76 -9.01 -28.94
C LEU A 14 -15.89 -10.09 -27.85
N ILE A 15 -16.53 -11.20 -28.20
CA ILE A 15 -16.54 -12.42 -27.39
C ILE A 15 -15.47 -13.36 -27.94
N VAL A 16 -14.59 -13.81 -27.06
CA VAL A 16 -13.62 -14.89 -27.30
C VAL A 16 -14.13 -16.10 -26.55
N ARG A 17 -14.51 -17.16 -27.26
CA ARG A 17 -15.00 -18.40 -26.62
C ARG A 17 -13.95 -19.48 -26.65
N ALA A 18 -13.67 -20.08 -25.51
CA ALA A 18 -12.83 -21.26 -25.46
C ALA A 18 -13.48 -22.41 -26.25
N SER A 19 -12.71 -23.07 -27.11
CA SER A 19 -13.19 -24.23 -27.87
C SER A 19 -13.23 -25.52 -27.05
N GLN A 20 -12.51 -25.54 -25.92
CA GLN A 20 -12.47 -26.66 -24.97
C GLN A 20 -12.37 -26.13 -23.52
N PRO A 21 -12.95 -26.82 -22.53
CA PRO A 21 -12.74 -26.54 -21.11
C PRO A 21 -11.27 -26.66 -20.70
N GLY A 22 -10.88 -26.05 -19.59
CA GLY A 22 -9.52 -26.18 -19.02
C GLY A 22 -8.50 -25.16 -19.55
N HIS A 23 -8.87 -24.31 -20.51
CA HIS A 23 -8.00 -23.24 -20.99
C HIS A 23 -8.10 -21.99 -20.13
N THR A 24 -6.97 -21.35 -19.85
CA THR A 24 -6.90 -20.02 -19.20
C THR A 24 -6.55 -18.95 -20.22
N ILE A 25 -6.80 -17.68 -19.90
CA ILE A 25 -6.41 -16.57 -20.78
C ILE A 25 -4.93 -16.18 -20.66
N ALA A 26 -4.12 -16.95 -19.91
CA ALA A 26 -2.69 -16.65 -19.72
C ALA A 26 -1.87 -16.66 -21.03
N GLY A 27 -2.36 -17.36 -22.06
CA GLY A 27 -1.72 -17.42 -23.37
C GLY A 27 -1.91 -16.17 -24.24
N PHE A 28 -2.82 -15.26 -23.88
CA PHE A 28 -3.05 -14.03 -24.64
C PHE A 28 -2.07 -12.95 -24.20
N GLY A 29 -1.19 -12.53 -25.11
CA GLY A 29 -0.20 -11.48 -24.85
C GLY A 29 -0.82 -10.08 -24.78
N ARG A 30 -0.10 -9.14 -24.16
CA ARG A 30 -0.53 -7.74 -24.00
C ARG A 30 -0.97 -7.09 -25.31
N GLU A 31 -0.15 -7.18 -26.35
CA GLU A 31 -0.42 -6.51 -27.63
C GLU A 31 -1.73 -6.98 -28.27
N GLN A 32 -2.01 -8.29 -28.21
CA GLN A 32 -3.24 -8.87 -28.73
C GLN A 32 -4.46 -8.37 -27.95
N VAL A 33 -4.41 -8.43 -26.62
CA VAL A 33 -5.49 -7.95 -25.74
C VAL A 33 -5.73 -6.45 -25.95
N GLU A 34 -4.67 -5.64 -25.97
CA GLU A 34 -4.77 -4.20 -26.19
C GLU A 34 -5.30 -3.86 -27.59
N SER A 35 -4.94 -4.63 -28.61
CA SER A 35 -5.47 -4.47 -29.97
C SER A 35 -6.97 -4.72 -30.00
N TRP A 36 -7.44 -5.84 -29.45
CA TRP A 36 -8.86 -6.18 -29.40
C TRP A 36 -9.68 -5.20 -28.57
N VAL A 37 -9.18 -4.79 -27.41
CA VAL A 37 -9.87 -3.77 -26.60
C VAL A 37 -9.91 -2.43 -27.35
N ARG A 38 -8.84 -2.04 -28.03
CA ARG A 38 -8.81 -0.80 -28.81
C ARG A 38 -9.74 -0.85 -30.01
N GLU A 39 -9.98 -2.00 -30.61
CA GLU A 39 -10.90 -2.14 -31.73
C GLU A 39 -12.35 -2.22 -31.27
N HIS A 40 -12.62 -3.07 -30.27
CA HIS A 40 -13.97 -3.47 -29.89
C HIS A 40 -14.49 -2.82 -28.60
N ARG A 41 -13.66 -2.04 -27.89
CA ARG A 41 -13.91 -1.36 -26.60
C ARG A 41 -14.08 -2.30 -25.40
N ILE A 42 -14.76 -3.42 -25.59
CA ILE A 42 -14.97 -4.45 -24.58
C ILE A 42 -14.60 -5.81 -25.15
N LEU A 43 -13.86 -6.58 -24.35
CA LEU A 43 -13.40 -7.93 -24.67
C LEU A 43 -13.94 -8.88 -23.60
N ILE A 44 -14.65 -9.92 -24.02
CA ILE A 44 -15.34 -10.87 -23.15
C ILE A 44 -14.78 -12.27 -23.44
N PHE A 45 -14.02 -12.82 -22.51
CA PHE A 45 -13.59 -14.21 -22.55
C PHE A 45 -14.62 -15.08 -21.84
N ARG A 46 -15.14 -16.09 -22.55
CA ARG A 46 -16.17 -17.01 -22.05
C ARG A 46 -15.75 -18.46 -22.19
N GLY A 47 -16.03 -19.25 -21.15
CA GLY A 47 -15.65 -20.66 -21.08
C GLY A 47 -14.16 -20.90 -20.75
N PHE A 48 -13.43 -19.85 -20.36
CA PHE A 48 -12.07 -19.96 -19.83
C PHE A 48 -12.09 -20.16 -18.32
N GLU A 49 -11.07 -20.82 -17.79
CA GLU A 49 -10.87 -20.94 -16.34
C GLU A 49 -10.41 -19.61 -15.73
N LEU A 50 -10.89 -19.34 -14.52
CA LEU A 50 -10.50 -18.17 -13.74
C LEU A 50 -9.09 -18.32 -13.20
N PHE A 51 -8.48 -17.17 -12.92
CA PHE A 51 -7.25 -17.12 -12.14
C PHE A 51 -7.55 -17.14 -10.65
N ASP A 52 -6.69 -17.79 -9.87
CA ASP A 52 -6.57 -17.43 -8.46
C ASP A 52 -6.13 -15.96 -8.32
N LYS A 53 -6.28 -15.37 -7.12
CA LYS A 53 -5.97 -13.95 -6.90
C LYS A 53 -4.55 -13.57 -7.30
N THR A 54 -3.57 -14.43 -7.00
CA THR A 54 -2.17 -14.15 -7.29
C THR A 54 -1.90 -14.21 -8.79
N ALA A 55 -2.39 -15.24 -9.47
CA ALA A 55 -2.29 -15.37 -10.92
C ALA A 55 -3.02 -14.22 -11.64
N PHE A 56 -4.19 -13.81 -11.13
CA PHE A 56 -4.97 -12.70 -11.68
C PHE A 56 -4.17 -11.39 -11.63
N ALA A 57 -3.61 -11.06 -10.47
CA ALA A 57 -2.81 -9.86 -10.29
C ALA A 57 -1.51 -9.88 -11.12
N LEU A 58 -0.84 -11.03 -11.22
CA LEU A 58 0.38 -11.18 -12.02
C LEU A 58 0.11 -11.08 -13.53
N TYR A 59 -0.99 -11.65 -14.01
CA TYR A 59 -1.39 -11.50 -15.41
C TYR A 59 -1.78 -10.03 -15.71
N ALA A 60 -2.54 -9.40 -14.81
CA ALA A 60 -2.90 -7.98 -14.93
C ALA A 60 -1.67 -7.05 -14.99
N GLN A 61 -0.61 -7.37 -14.24
CA GLN A 61 0.67 -6.64 -14.29
C GLN A 61 1.36 -6.72 -15.66
N GLN A 62 1.15 -7.79 -16.42
CA GLN A 62 1.68 -7.91 -17.78
C GLN A 62 0.94 -6.97 -18.75
N LEU A 63 -0.35 -6.72 -18.52
CA LEU A 63 -1.16 -5.82 -19.35
C LEU A 63 -0.86 -4.35 -19.04
N GLY A 64 -0.71 -3.98 -17.77
CA GLY A 64 -0.44 -2.59 -17.34
C GLY A 64 0.10 -2.49 -15.91
N GLU A 65 0.20 -1.27 -15.37
CA GLU A 65 0.54 -1.07 -13.95
C GLU A 65 -0.75 -1.17 -13.10
N PRO A 66 -0.92 -2.18 -12.22
CA PRO A 66 -2.11 -2.28 -11.38
C PRO A 66 -2.19 -1.11 -10.40
N LEU A 67 -3.31 -0.38 -10.44
CA LEU A 67 -3.55 0.73 -9.54
C LEU A 67 -3.73 0.23 -8.11
N GLN A 68 -2.84 0.65 -7.21
CA GLN A 68 -2.88 0.29 -5.79
C GLN A 68 -4.00 1.04 -5.06
N TRP A 69 -4.84 0.29 -4.36
CA TRP A 69 -5.82 0.77 -3.39
C TRP A 69 -5.48 0.32 -1.97
N PRO A 70 -6.14 0.84 -0.92
CA PRO A 70 -5.93 0.37 0.46
C PRO A 70 -6.20 -1.13 0.64
N PHE A 71 -7.12 -1.70 -0.14
CA PHE A 71 -7.45 -3.13 -0.13
C PHE A 71 -6.54 -3.97 -1.05
N GLY A 72 -5.53 -3.38 -1.69
CA GLY A 72 -4.68 -4.06 -2.68
C GLY A 72 -5.01 -3.69 -4.13
N ALA A 73 -4.64 -4.56 -5.07
CA ALA A 73 -4.95 -4.41 -6.49
C ALA A 73 -6.34 -4.93 -6.87
N ILE A 74 -6.88 -5.90 -6.12
CA ILE A 74 -8.13 -6.60 -6.46
C ILE A 74 -9.26 -6.05 -5.61
N ASN A 75 -10.23 -5.41 -6.25
CA ASN A 75 -11.48 -5.01 -5.62
C ASN A 75 -12.49 -6.16 -5.66
N GLU A 76 -12.99 -6.55 -4.48
CA GLU A 76 -14.02 -7.58 -4.30
C GLU A 76 -15.42 -6.95 -4.36
N LEU A 77 -16.05 -7.00 -5.53
CA LEU A 77 -17.37 -6.45 -5.79
C LEU A 77 -18.48 -7.44 -5.39
N LYS A 78 -18.75 -7.48 -4.09
CA LYS A 78 -19.88 -8.19 -3.46
C LYS A 78 -20.60 -7.28 -2.47
N VAL A 79 -21.87 -7.56 -2.19
CA VAL A 79 -22.66 -6.76 -1.24
C VAL A 79 -22.05 -6.86 0.17
N LYS A 80 -22.05 -5.75 0.89
CA LYS A 80 -21.58 -5.65 2.28
C LYS A 80 -22.71 -5.08 3.13
N LEU A 81 -22.98 -5.70 4.28
CA LEU A 81 -24.08 -5.30 5.18
C LEU A 81 -23.96 -3.83 5.64
N ASP A 82 -22.74 -3.39 5.98
CA ASP A 82 -22.46 -2.01 6.42
C ASP A 82 -21.76 -1.17 5.33
N ALA A 83 -22.21 -1.30 4.08
CA ALA A 83 -21.60 -0.61 2.95
C ALA A 83 -21.65 0.92 3.13
N LYS A 84 -20.47 1.56 3.25
CA LYS A 84 -20.31 3.02 3.21
C LYS A 84 -20.19 3.57 1.78
N ASN A 85 -20.44 2.73 0.77
CA ASN A 85 -20.33 3.10 -0.64
C ASN A 85 -21.33 2.28 -1.46
N TYR A 86 -22.09 2.97 -2.32
CA TYR A 86 -23.14 2.41 -3.17
C TYR A 86 -22.65 1.29 -4.10
N LEU A 87 -21.36 1.25 -4.44
CA LEU A 87 -20.76 0.15 -5.20
C LEU A 87 -20.94 -1.23 -4.51
N TYR A 88 -21.03 -1.24 -3.17
CA TYR A 88 -21.24 -2.45 -2.37
C TYR A 88 -22.68 -2.62 -1.88
N THR A 89 -23.64 -1.86 -2.42
CA THR A 89 -25.08 -2.06 -2.19
C THR A 89 -25.74 -2.74 -3.39
N PRO A 90 -27.01 -3.18 -3.29
CA PRO A 90 -27.79 -3.69 -4.42
C PRO A 90 -28.29 -2.64 -5.42
N SER A 91 -28.15 -1.35 -5.09
CA SER A 91 -28.67 -0.23 -5.89
C SER A 91 -28.04 -0.15 -7.28
N ALA A 92 -28.70 0.54 -8.22
CA ALA A 92 -28.09 0.86 -9.49
C ALA A 92 -26.85 1.76 -9.30
N VAL A 93 -25.87 1.60 -10.18
CA VAL A 93 -24.69 2.46 -10.27
C VAL A 93 -24.81 3.26 -11.57
N PRO A 94 -24.94 4.60 -11.50
CA PRO A 94 -25.05 5.44 -12.70
C PRO A 94 -23.77 5.41 -13.56
N LEU A 95 -23.87 5.84 -14.82
CA LEU A 95 -22.73 5.86 -15.73
C LEU A 95 -21.64 6.82 -15.24
N HIS A 96 -20.41 6.32 -15.19
CA HIS A 96 -19.21 7.07 -14.82
C HIS A 96 -17.95 6.44 -15.45
N TRP A 97 -16.78 7.00 -15.15
CA TRP A 97 -15.49 6.37 -15.45
C TRP A 97 -14.64 6.25 -14.17
N ASP A 98 -13.81 5.23 -14.10
CA ASP A 98 -12.94 5.00 -12.94
C ASP A 98 -11.77 6.00 -12.93
N GLY A 99 -11.36 6.43 -11.74
CA GLY A 99 -10.18 7.29 -11.53
C GLY A 99 -10.42 8.80 -11.49
N ALA A 100 -11.67 9.25 -11.68
CA ALA A 100 -12.06 10.66 -11.74
C ALA A 100 -11.47 11.53 -10.60
N PHE A 101 -11.72 11.18 -9.34
CA PHE A 101 -11.34 12.01 -8.19
C PHE A 101 -9.93 11.77 -7.64
N ILE A 102 -9.15 10.88 -8.25
CA ILE A 102 -7.82 10.47 -7.76
C ILE A 102 -6.71 11.02 -8.67
N GLY A 103 -7.08 11.62 -9.81
CA GLY A 103 -6.13 12.18 -10.78
C GLY A 103 -5.30 11.13 -11.52
N LYS A 104 -5.68 9.85 -11.42
CA LYS A 104 -5.07 8.72 -12.15
C LYS A 104 -6.18 7.92 -12.80
N ILE A 105 -6.33 8.09 -14.12
CA ILE A 105 -7.37 7.41 -14.89
C ILE A 105 -6.80 6.08 -15.40
N PRO A 106 -7.34 4.93 -14.97
CA PRO A 106 -7.02 3.64 -15.57
C PRO A 106 -7.37 3.65 -17.05
N TYR A 107 -6.55 3.02 -17.89
CA TYR A 107 -6.91 2.84 -19.30
C TYR A 107 -7.77 1.58 -19.50
N LEU A 108 -7.61 0.59 -18.62
CA LEU A 108 -8.30 -0.69 -18.68
C LEU A 108 -8.92 -1.03 -17.33
N ILE A 109 -10.16 -1.52 -17.36
CA ILE A 109 -10.78 -2.20 -16.23
C ILE A 109 -10.83 -3.68 -16.56
N PHE A 110 -10.33 -4.50 -15.64
CA PHE A 110 -10.19 -5.93 -15.82
C PHE A 110 -10.99 -6.67 -14.75
N PHE A 111 -11.95 -7.49 -15.19
CA PHE A 111 -12.89 -8.19 -14.34
C PHE A 111 -12.75 -9.71 -14.48
N GLN A 112 -13.00 -10.44 -13.38
CA GLN A 112 -13.33 -11.86 -13.43
C GLN A 112 -14.55 -12.18 -12.56
N CYS A 113 -15.47 -13.00 -13.07
CA CYS A 113 -16.73 -13.34 -12.42
C CYS A 113 -16.63 -14.67 -11.69
N LEU A 114 -16.60 -14.64 -10.35
CA LEU A 114 -16.53 -15.84 -9.51
C LEU A 114 -17.92 -16.45 -9.28
N LYS A 115 -18.95 -15.60 -9.25
CA LYS A 115 -20.35 -15.99 -9.14
C LYS A 115 -21.21 -14.95 -9.85
N ALA A 116 -21.89 -15.37 -10.91
CA ALA A 116 -22.81 -14.55 -11.66
C ALA A 116 -24.19 -14.50 -10.99
N PRO A 117 -24.88 -13.34 -11.02
CA PRO A 117 -26.28 -13.27 -10.65
C PRO A 117 -27.12 -14.07 -11.64
N ARG A 118 -28.22 -14.64 -11.15
CA ARG A 118 -29.18 -15.29 -12.04
C ARG A 118 -29.80 -14.25 -12.97
N PRO A 119 -30.22 -14.63 -14.19
CA PRO A 119 -30.83 -13.70 -15.14
C PRO A 119 -32.02 -12.92 -14.55
N GLU A 120 -32.86 -13.56 -13.74
CA GLU A 120 -34.00 -12.93 -13.06
C GLU A 120 -33.62 -11.89 -12.00
N ASP A 121 -32.41 -12.01 -11.42
CA ASP A 121 -31.92 -11.10 -10.37
C ASP A 121 -31.31 -9.81 -10.93
N ARG A 122 -31.09 -9.73 -12.25
CA ARG A 122 -30.43 -8.61 -12.96
C ARG A 122 -28.98 -8.36 -12.47
N GLY A 123 -28.57 -7.11 -12.27
CA GLY A 123 -27.22 -6.77 -11.76
C GLY A 123 -26.09 -6.83 -12.78
N GLY A 124 -26.44 -6.81 -14.07
CA GLY A 124 -25.49 -6.70 -15.17
C GLY A 124 -24.66 -5.43 -15.07
N THR A 125 -23.40 -5.50 -15.48
CA THR A 125 -22.55 -4.32 -15.60
C THR A 125 -22.91 -3.60 -16.89
N THR A 126 -23.13 -2.29 -16.83
CA THR A 126 -23.56 -1.50 -17.99
C THR A 126 -22.38 -0.74 -18.59
N PHE A 127 -22.39 -0.56 -19.90
CA PHE A 127 -21.35 0.13 -20.65
C PHE A 127 -21.96 1.00 -21.75
N ALA A 128 -21.50 2.25 -21.88
CA ALA A 128 -21.88 3.17 -22.94
C ALA A 128 -20.65 3.58 -23.76
N ASP A 129 -20.65 3.31 -25.07
CA ASP A 129 -19.58 3.72 -25.99
C ASP A 129 -19.73 5.19 -26.36
N THR A 130 -18.94 6.04 -25.72
CA THR A 130 -19.02 7.49 -25.92
C THR A 130 -18.61 7.93 -27.32
N GLY A 131 -17.75 7.16 -28.00
CA GLY A 131 -17.37 7.41 -29.39
C GLY A 131 -18.56 7.21 -30.31
N ARG A 132 -19.36 6.15 -30.08
CA ARG A 132 -20.62 5.94 -30.80
C ARG A 132 -21.66 7.01 -30.49
N ALA A 133 -21.79 7.44 -29.25
CA ALA A 133 -22.68 8.55 -28.88
C ALA A 133 -22.30 9.84 -29.66
N LEU A 134 -21.02 10.17 -29.70
CA LEU A 134 -20.48 11.31 -30.46
C LEU A 134 -20.69 11.18 -31.97
N ALA A 135 -20.52 9.99 -32.54
CA ALA A 135 -20.74 9.73 -33.96
C ALA A 135 -22.20 9.90 -34.38
N ARG A 136 -23.14 9.60 -33.46
CA ARG A 136 -24.59 9.72 -33.69
C ARG A 136 -25.16 11.11 -33.36
N ALA A 137 -24.41 11.93 -32.64
CA ALA A 137 -24.83 13.28 -32.26
C ALA A 137 -25.07 14.16 -33.49
N THR A 138 -26.18 14.92 -33.47
CA THR A 138 -26.41 15.96 -34.48
C THR A 138 -25.31 17.02 -34.43
N PRO A 139 -25.08 17.78 -35.51
CA PRO A 139 -24.09 18.86 -35.50
C PRO A 139 -24.33 19.89 -34.37
N ALA A 140 -25.58 20.15 -34.02
CA ALA A 140 -25.94 21.04 -32.91
C ALA A 140 -25.57 20.46 -31.53
N GLN A 141 -25.88 19.17 -31.29
CA GLN A 141 -25.47 18.47 -30.08
C GLN A 141 -23.95 18.44 -29.95
N ARG A 142 -23.24 18.07 -31.03
CA ARG A 142 -21.78 18.01 -31.02
C ARG A 142 -21.14 19.36 -30.66
N ARG A 143 -21.64 20.48 -31.22
CA ARG A 143 -21.16 21.82 -30.85
C ARG A 143 -21.39 22.14 -29.37
N ARG A 144 -22.57 21.83 -28.84
CA ARG A 144 -22.87 22.01 -27.41
C ARG A 144 -21.94 21.17 -26.53
N TRP A 145 -21.76 19.89 -26.87
CA TRP A 145 -20.93 18.98 -26.07
C TRP A 145 -19.45 19.38 -26.08
N GLN A 146 -18.94 19.85 -27.22
CA GLN A 146 -17.58 20.37 -27.35
C GLN A 146 -17.33 21.64 -26.52
N ALA A 147 -18.34 22.50 -26.38
CA ALA A 147 -18.25 23.73 -25.58
C ALA A 147 -18.44 23.49 -24.08
N ALA A 148 -19.07 22.38 -23.69
CA ALA A 148 -19.43 22.12 -22.30
C ALA A 148 -18.21 21.76 -21.43
N THR A 149 -18.12 22.41 -20.26
CA THR A 149 -17.20 22.06 -19.18
C THR A 149 -18.01 21.70 -17.95
N LEU A 150 -17.69 20.56 -17.34
CA LEU A 150 -18.43 20.03 -16.19
C LEU A 150 -17.58 20.11 -14.93
N ARG A 151 -18.21 20.50 -13.83
CA ARG A 151 -17.65 20.44 -12.48
C ARG A 151 -18.39 19.40 -11.65
N TYR A 152 -17.64 18.48 -11.09
CA TYR A 152 -18.12 17.43 -10.21
C TYR A 152 -17.73 17.75 -8.77
N ARG A 153 -18.64 17.54 -7.81
CA ARG A 153 -18.30 17.57 -6.38
C ARG A 153 -18.87 16.35 -5.67
N THR A 154 -18.06 15.76 -4.80
CA THR A 154 -18.50 14.70 -3.88
C THR A 154 -17.73 14.84 -2.57
N GLU A 155 -18.35 14.42 -1.47
CA GLU A 155 -17.72 14.47 -0.16
C GLU A 155 -16.45 13.63 -0.14
N LYS A 156 -15.42 14.12 0.54
CA LYS A 156 -14.15 13.42 0.63
C LYS A 156 -14.28 12.27 1.64
N ILE A 157 -14.55 11.07 1.14
CA ILE A 157 -14.61 9.85 1.95
C ILE A 157 -13.30 9.09 1.77
N VAL A 158 -12.46 9.16 2.80
CA VAL A 158 -11.16 8.48 2.95
C VAL A 158 -10.15 8.71 1.81
N HIS A 159 -10.41 8.17 0.61
CA HIS A 159 -9.47 8.14 -0.54
C HIS A 159 -10.04 8.69 -1.86
N TYR A 160 -11.33 9.02 -1.92
CA TYR A 160 -11.99 9.57 -3.10
C TYR A 160 -12.88 10.75 -2.69
N GLY A 161 -12.99 11.72 -3.59
CA GLY A 161 -13.84 12.89 -3.44
C GLY A 161 -13.08 14.21 -3.40
N GLY A 162 -13.84 15.30 -3.43
CA GLY A 162 -13.34 16.63 -3.74
C GLY A 162 -14.04 17.23 -4.95
N THR A 163 -13.39 18.21 -5.58
CA THR A 163 -13.90 18.90 -6.76
C THR A 163 -13.04 18.57 -7.97
N LEU A 164 -13.67 18.18 -9.08
CA LEU A 164 -13.04 17.95 -10.38
C LEU A 164 -13.70 18.86 -11.42
N THR A 165 -12.93 19.56 -12.24
CA THR A 165 -13.45 20.33 -13.37
C THR A 165 -12.76 19.88 -14.64
N GLN A 166 -13.53 19.58 -15.69
CA GLN A 166 -12.96 19.10 -16.95
C GLN A 166 -13.90 19.35 -18.14
N PRO A 167 -13.36 19.46 -19.36
CA PRO A 167 -14.16 19.46 -20.59
C PRO A 167 -14.95 18.16 -20.73
N LEU A 168 -16.19 18.26 -21.24
CA LEU A 168 -17.03 17.09 -21.50
C LEU A 168 -16.46 16.22 -22.63
N VAL A 169 -15.99 16.83 -23.72
CA VAL A 169 -15.33 16.11 -24.83
C VAL A 169 -13.82 16.15 -24.63
N GLN A 170 -13.18 14.99 -24.63
CA GLN A 170 -11.72 14.86 -24.53
C GLN A 170 -11.18 13.84 -25.52
N ALA A 171 -9.94 14.04 -25.98
CA ALA A 171 -9.26 13.05 -26.80
C ALA A 171 -8.85 11.83 -25.96
N HIS A 172 -9.05 10.63 -26.51
CA HIS A 172 -8.50 9.42 -25.96
C HIS A 172 -6.96 9.51 -25.96
N PRO A 173 -6.26 9.23 -24.84
CA PRO A 173 -4.82 9.48 -24.70
C PRO A 173 -3.89 8.61 -25.56
N VAL A 174 -4.45 7.73 -26.40
CA VAL A 174 -3.69 6.76 -27.22
C VAL A 174 -4.14 6.87 -28.67
N THR A 175 -5.44 6.83 -28.93
CA THR A 175 -5.97 6.90 -30.31
C THR A 175 -6.21 8.33 -30.79
N GLY A 176 -6.26 9.32 -29.89
CA GLY A 176 -6.65 10.70 -30.20
C GLY A 176 -8.14 10.89 -30.51
N ALA A 177 -8.93 9.82 -30.59
CA ALA A 177 -10.35 9.88 -30.91
C ALA A 177 -11.14 10.66 -29.83
N PRO A 178 -12.16 11.45 -30.19
CA PRO A 178 -12.97 12.16 -29.21
C PRO A 178 -13.84 11.19 -28.39
N THR A 179 -13.87 11.40 -27.09
CA THR A 179 -14.62 10.62 -26.08
C THR A 179 -15.39 11.57 -25.16
N LEU A 180 -16.42 11.07 -24.48
CA LEU A 180 -17.16 11.84 -23.46
C LEU A 180 -16.67 11.51 -22.05
N ARG A 181 -16.50 12.53 -21.21
CA ARG A 181 -16.11 12.43 -19.79
C ARG A 181 -17.25 12.94 -18.92
N PHE A 182 -18.26 12.09 -18.83
CA PHE A 182 -19.49 12.35 -18.11
C PHE A 182 -19.68 11.33 -16.98
N ALA A 183 -20.00 11.82 -15.79
CA ALA A 183 -20.46 11.01 -14.68
C ALA A 183 -21.84 11.52 -14.32
N GLU A 184 -22.81 10.61 -14.24
CA GLU A 184 -24.17 10.98 -13.88
C GLU A 184 -24.26 11.48 -12.43
N PRO A 185 -25.19 12.40 -12.14
CA PRO A 185 -25.48 12.79 -10.78
C PRO A 185 -25.88 11.58 -9.92
N VAL A 186 -25.34 11.53 -8.70
CA VAL A 186 -25.69 10.52 -7.69
C VAL A 186 -26.33 11.23 -6.52
N HIS A 187 -27.51 10.79 -6.09
CA HIS A 187 -28.31 11.46 -5.07
C HIS A 187 -28.41 10.68 -3.74
N ASP A 188 -27.97 9.43 -3.71
CA ASP A 188 -28.07 8.54 -2.57
C ASP A 188 -26.74 8.48 -1.78
N LEU A 189 -26.19 7.30 -1.55
CA LEU A 189 -24.97 7.12 -0.77
C LEU A 189 -23.75 7.61 -1.57
N ASN A 190 -22.97 8.52 -1.00
CA ASN A 190 -21.82 9.19 -1.64
C ASN A 190 -22.23 10.05 -2.85
N PRO A 191 -23.06 11.08 -2.64
CA PRO A 191 -23.64 11.85 -3.73
C PRO A 191 -22.57 12.55 -4.57
N VAL A 192 -22.85 12.66 -5.86
CA VAL A 192 -22.01 13.35 -6.84
C VAL A 192 -22.87 14.42 -7.48
N THR A 193 -22.52 15.68 -7.25
CA THR A 193 -23.18 16.81 -7.91
C THR A 193 -22.45 17.15 -9.20
N VAL A 194 -23.21 17.53 -10.22
CA VAL A 194 -22.70 17.89 -11.55
C VAL A 194 -23.19 19.28 -11.89
N GLU A 195 -22.26 20.21 -12.11
CA GLU A 195 -22.51 21.59 -12.51
C GLU A 195 -21.98 21.80 -13.94
N VAL A 196 -22.85 22.25 -14.85
CA VAL A 196 -22.44 22.67 -16.19
C VAL A 196 -21.97 24.12 -16.11
N LEU A 197 -20.68 24.36 -16.33
CA LEU A 197 -20.13 25.70 -16.20
C LEU A 197 -20.60 26.61 -17.34
N HIS A 198 -20.81 27.88 -17.01
CA HIS A 198 -21.28 28.92 -17.94
C HIS A 198 -22.67 28.65 -18.54
N ALA A 199 -23.48 27.80 -17.91
CA ALA A 199 -24.89 27.56 -18.25
C ALA A 199 -25.80 27.93 -17.08
N THR A 200 -27.06 28.27 -17.35
CA THR A 200 -28.07 28.37 -16.29
C THR A 200 -28.39 26.97 -15.75
N PRO A 201 -28.92 26.84 -14.52
CA PRO A 201 -29.32 25.54 -13.98
C PRO A 201 -30.24 24.73 -14.91
N GLU A 202 -31.19 25.40 -15.57
CA GLU A 202 -32.15 24.79 -16.49
C GLU A 202 -31.45 24.28 -17.76
N ALA A 203 -30.56 25.10 -18.34
CA ALA A 203 -29.77 24.70 -19.50
C ALA A 203 -28.81 23.55 -19.16
N GLY A 204 -28.24 23.56 -17.96
CA GLY A 204 -27.38 22.50 -17.46
C GLY A 204 -28.13 21.18 -17.27
N ALA A 205 -29.33 21.22 -16.66
CA ALA A 205 -30.19 20.06 -16.51
C ALA A 205 -30.64 19.49 -17.86
N ALA A 206 -31.01 20.36 -18.81
CA ALA A 206 -31.36 19.95 -20.17
C ALA A 206 -30.19 19.27 -20.90
N LEU A 207 -28.96 19.77 -20.74
CA LEU A 207 -27.77 19.14 -21.30
C LEU A 207 -27.52 17.75 -20.66
N ILE A 208 -27.67 17.62 -19.34
CA ILE A 208 -27.52 16.34 -18.65
C ILE A 208 -28.55 15.31 -19.16
N GLN A 209 -29.82 15.71 -19.31
CA GLN A 209 -30.87 14.85 -19.84
C GLN A 209 -30.61 14.46 -21.30
N GLU A 210 -30.11 15.39 -22.13
CA GLU A 210 -29.70 15.12 -23.50
C GLU A 210 -28.57 14.07 -23.56
N LEU A 211 -27.57 14.19 -22.69
CA LEU A 211 -26.47 13.24 -22.61
C LEU A 211 -26.94 11.85 -22.17
N GLN A 212 -27.79 11.78 -21.13
CA GLN A 212 -28.37 10.51 -20.69
C GLN A 212 -29.14 9.84 -21.84
N THR A 213 -30.00 10.58 -22.54
CA THR A 213 -30.75 10.05 -23.69
C THR A 213 -29.82 9.49 -24.77
N ALA A 214 -28.71 10.17 -25.07
CA ALA A 214 -27.75 9.71 -26.06
C ALA A 214 -26.93 8.49 -25.60
N LEU A 215 -26.55 8.44 -24.33
CA LEU A 215 -25.70 7.39 -23.75
C LEU A 215 -26.45 6.08 -23.52
N TYR A 216 -27.75 6.15 -23.21
CA TYR A 216 -28.62 4.97 -23.03
C TYR A 216 -29.27 4.49 -24.33
N ALA A 217 -28.96 5.11 -25.49
CA ALA A 217 -29.48 4.67 -26.78
C ALA A 217 -29.05 3.22 -27.09
N PRO A 218 -29.92 2.34 -27.62
CA PRO A 218 -29.61 0.91 -27.83
C PRO A 218 -28.39 0.62 -28.72
N GLN A 219 -27.98 1.56 -29.57
CA GLN A 219 -26.80 1.43 -30.44
C GLN A 219 -25.48 1.83 -29.75
N VAL A 220 -25.59 2.45 -28.56
CA VAL A 220 -24.51 3.02 -27.74
C VAL A 220 -24.35 2.25 -26.44
N PHE A 221 -25.44 1.69 -25.91
CA PHE A 221 -25.51 1.10 -24.59
C PHE A 221 -25.52 -0.43 -24.65
N TYR A 222 -24.73 -1.07 -23.78
CA TYR A 222 -24.61 -2.50 -23.63
C TYR A 222 -24.75 -2.90 -22.15
N ILE A 223 -25.58 -3.91 -21.88
CA ILE A 223 -25.67 -4.54 -20.55
C ILE A 223 -24.98 -5.89 -20.63
N HIS A 224 -23.86 -6.04 -19.92
CA HIS A 224 -23.19 -7.32 -19.79
C HIS A 224 -23.92 -8.18 -18.75
N THR A 225 -24.63 -9.20 -19.24
CA THR A 225 -25.20 -10.26 -18.41
C THR A 225 -24.11 -11.29 -18.16
N TRP A 226 -23.62 -11.31 -16.91
CA TRP A 226 -22.53 -12.17 -16.48
C TRP A 226 -22.93 -13.65 -16.57
N ALA A 227 -22.00 -14.48 -17.02
CA ALA A 227 -21.98 -15.91 -16.75
C ALA A 227 -20.85 -16.23 -15.77
N ASP A 228 -20.97 -17.36 -15.06
CA ASP A 228 -19.88 -17.86 -14.23
C ASP A 228 -18.61 -18.03 -15.08
N ASN A 229 -17.47 -17.63 -14.51
CA ASN A 229 -16.16 -17.64 -15.14
C ASN A 229 -15.98 -16.66 -16.32
N ASP A 230 -16.93 -15.75 -16.60
CA ASP A 230 -16.68 -14.68 -17.56
C ASP A 230 -15.51 -13.80 -17.08
N ILE A 231 -14.60 -13.49 -18.00
CA ILE A 231 -13.49 -12.57 -17.79
C ILE A 231 -13.65 -11.42 -18.79
N VAL A 232 -13.69 -10.18 -18.30
CA VAL A 232 -14.03 -9.02 -19.12
C VAL A 232 -12.98 -7.93 -19.00
N LEU A 233 -12.55 -7.37 -20.13
CA LEU A 233 -11.68 -6.19 -20.18
C LEU A 233 -12.40 -5.06 -20.91
N ALA A 234 -12.37 -3.86 -20.34
CA ALA A 234 -13.10 -2.70 -20.83
C ALA A 234 -12.19 -1.46 -20.92
N ASP A 235 -12.23 -0.77 -22.07
CA ASP A 235 -11.58 0.51 -22.31
C ASP A 235 -12.25 1.63 -21.49
N ASN A 236 -11.64 2.02 -20.38
CA ASN A 236 -12.17 3.06 -19.48
C ASN A 236 -12.02 4.48 -20.05
N HIS A 237 -11.23 4.67 -21.10
CA HIS A 237 -11.15 5.96 -21.77
C HIS A 237 -12.24 6.14 -22.84
N THR A 238 -12.73 5.08 -23.46
CA THR A 238 -13.84 5.21 -24.41
C THR A 238 -15.20 4.96 -23.76
N LEU A 239 -15.27 4.03 -22.81
CA LEU A 239 -16.52 3.61 -22.19
C LEU A 239 -16.81 4.42 -20.93
N LEU A 240 -18.09 4.78 -20.75
CA LEU A 240 -18.66 5.00 -19.43
C LEU A 240 -19.27 3.69 -18.97
N HIS A 241 -19.27 3.43 -17.67
CA HIS A 241 -19.81 2.18 -17.13
C HIS A 241 -20.61 2.41 -15.87
N GLY A 242 -21.49 1.47 -15.58
CA GLY A 242 -22.39 1.47 -14.44
C GLY A 242 -22.79 0.04 -14.06
N ARG A 243 -23.92 -0.08 -13.37
CA ARG A 243 -24.50 -1.37 -12.98
C ARG A 243 -26.00 -1.23 -12.82
N ASP A 244 -26.74 -2.20 -13.33
CA ASP A 244 -28.16 -2.31 -13.01
C ASP A 244 -28.38 -2.62 -11.53
N ALA A 245 -29.51 -2.17 -10.98
CA ALA A 245 -29.97 -2.66 -9.69
C ALA A 245 -30.21 -4.17 -9.75
N PHE A 246 -30.08 -4.86 -8.61
CA PHE A 246 -30.30 -6.29 -8.52
C PHE A 246 -31.02 -6.69 -7.25
N LEU A 247 -31.72 -7.82 -7.33
CA LEU A 247 -32.66 -8.26 -6.30
C LEU A 247 -31.95 -9.07 -5.20
N ASN A 248 -31.02 -9.95 -5.57
CA ASN A 248 -30.41 -10.89 -4.64
C ASN A 248 -28.94 -10.52 -4.29
N PRO A 249 -28.67 -9.98 -3.10
CA PRO A 249 -27.33 -9.52 -2.71
C PRO A 249 -26.28 -10.65 -2.59
N ASN A 250 -26.71 -11.89 -2.39
CA ASN A 250 -25.83 -13.04 -2.11
C ASN A 250 -25.38 -13.81 -3.37
N GLU A 251 -25.80 -13.34 -4.55
CA GLU A 251 -25.62 -14.07 -5.80
C GLU A 251 -24.75 -13.35 -6.82
N ARG A 252 -23.90 -12.44 -6.35
CA ARG A 252 -22.96 -11.73 -7.24
C ARG A 252 -21.60 -11.54 -6.57
N HIS A 253 -20.56 -12.13 -7.16
CA HIS A 253 -19.18 -11.95 -6.73
C HIS A 253 -18.26 -11.77 -7.94
N ILE A 254 -17.81 -10.54 -8.14
CA ILE A 254 -16.90 -10.17 -9.22
C ILE A 254 -15.64 -9.55 -8.62
N GLN A 255 -14.49 -9.86 -9.20
CA GLN A 255 -13.22 -9.22 -8.88
C GLN A 255 -12.86 -8.21 -9.97
N ARG A 256 -12.33 -7.05 -9.58
CA ARG A 256 -11.93 -5.97 -10.49
C ARG A 256 -10.52 -5.49 -10.20
N ILE A 257 -9.69 -5.37 -11.24
CA ILE A 257 -8.40 -4.69 -11.22
C ILE A 257 -8.48 -3.48 -12.16
N ASN A 258 -7.99 -2.33 -11.69
CA ASN A 258 -7.82 -1.15 -12.53
C ASN A 258 -6.36 -1.06 -12.99
N LEU A 259 -6.12 -0.91 -14.29
CA LEU A 259 -4.78 -0.85 -14.87
C LEU A 259 -4.47 0.53 -15.43
N LEU A 260 -3.30 1.05 -15.08
CA LEU A 260 -2.69 2.22 -15.70
C LEU A 260 -1.87 1.80 -16.92
N ALA A 261 -1.85 2.65 -17.94
CA ALA A 261 -1.06 2.39 -19.14
C ALA A 261 0.43 2.45 -18.79
N ARG A 262 1.19 1.46 -19.28
CA ARG A 262 2.65 1.43 -19.12
C ARG A 262 3.31 2.25 -20.23
N PRO A 263 4.26 3.14 -19.93
CA PRO A 263 4.98 3.90 -20.96
C PRO A 263 5.79 2.96 -21.87
N ALA A 264 5.94 3.33 -23.14
CA ALA A 264 6.64 2.52 -24.14
C ALA A 264 8.16 2.38 -23.86
N HIS A 265 8.75 3.34 -23.15
CA HIS A 265 10.16 3.32 -22.77
C HIS A 265 10.34 3.56 -21.27
N THR A 266 11.06 2.65 -20.60
CA THR A 266 11.49 2.80 -19.21
C THR A 266 12.80 3.58 -19.17
N GLY A 267 12.71 4.91 -19.06
CA GLY A 267 13.90 5.76 -18.89
C GLY A 267 14.46 5.75 -17.46
N LEU A 268 15.56 6.47 -17.25
CA LEU A 268 16.23 6.62 -15.95
C LEU A 268 15.28 7.07 -14.83
N LYS A 269 14.30 7.94 -15.14
CA LYS A 269 13.28 8.40 -14.19
C LYS A 269 12.46 7.24 -13.60
N GLN A 270 12.04 6.29 -14.43
CA GLN A 270 11.26 5.13 -13.97
C GLN A 270 12.15 4.17 -13.18
N PHE A 271 13.37 3.93 -13.65
CA PHE A 271 14.37 3.14 -12.90
C PHE A 271 14.59 3.71 -11.49
N LEU A 272 14.80 5.03 -11.36
CA LEU A 272 15.00 5.69 -10.08
C LEU A 272 13.73 5.65 -9.21
N LYS A 273 12.55 5.85 -9.79
CA LYS A 273 11.26 5.72 -9.08
C LYS A 273 11.12 4.33 -8.47
N ASN A 274 11.26 3.28 -9.28
CA ASN A 274 11.09 1.89 -8.82
C ASN A 274 12.17 1.50 -7.82
N SER A 275 13.41 1.93 -8.05
CA SER A 275 14.52 1.72 -7.11
C SER A 275 14.23 2.37 -5.76
N LYS A 276 13.67 3.59 -5.75
CA LYS A 276 13.23 4.25 -4.51
C LYS A 276 12.08 3.50 -3.85
N THR A 277 11.11 3.03 -4.62
CA THR A 277 9.97 2.24 -4.11
C THR A 277 10.43 0.98 -3.37
N LEU A 278 11.42 0.24 -3.88
CA LEU A 278 11.93 -0.96 -3.21
C LEU A 278 12.75 -0.67 -1.94
N ARG A 279 13.16 0.58 -1.72
CA ARG A 279 13.91 1.05 -0.53
C ARG A 279 13.02 1.59 0.58
N ARG A 280 11.69 1.52 0.40
CA ARG A 280 10.69 1.82 1.42
C ARG A 280 10.96 3.10 2.20
N THR A 281 11.27 4.18 1.49
CA THR A 281 11.71 5.45 2.10
C THR A 281 10.71 6.05 3.08
N GLU A 282 9.45 5.60 3.07
CA GLU A 282 8.45 5.90 4.09
C GLU A 282 8.88 5.48 5.51
N PHE A 283 9.74 4.47 5.65
CA PHE A 283 10.26 4.00 6.94
C PHE A 283 11.37 4.87 7.51
N LEU A 284 11.98 5.75 6.70
CA LEU A 284 13.05 6.62 7.16
C LEU A 284 12.65 7.47 8.38
N LEU A 285 11.38 7.87 8.48
CA LEU A 285 10.88 8.60 9.64
C LEU A 285 10.96 7.77 10.94
N ALA A 286 10.64 6.48 10.87
CA ALA A 286 10.77 5.56 12.00
C ALA A 286 12.24 5.18 12.30
N GLU A 287 13.13 5.24 11.30
CA GLU A 287 14.56 4.95 11.45
C GLU A 287 15.34 6.06 12.14
N ILE A 288 14.94 7.33 12.00
CA ILE A 288 15.64 8.47 12.62
C ILE A 288 15.88 8.26 14.12
N PRO A 289 14.87 7.95 14.96
CA PRO A 289 15.10 7.67 16.38
C PRO A 289 16.05 6.48 16.63
N ILE A 290 15.98 5.43 15.81
CA ILE A 290 16.84 4.24 15.91
C ILE A 290 18.31 4.63 15.75
N PHE A 291 18.61 5.57 14.85
CA PHE A 291 19.97 6.06 14.64
C PHE A 291 20.41 7.04 15.72
N PHE A 292 19.57 8.01 16.07
CA PHE A 292 19.99 9.14 16.88
C PHE A 292 19.89 8.92 18.39
N ILE A 293 18.96 8.11 18.90
CA ILE A 293 18.90 7.77 20.35
C ILE A 293 20.26 7.28 20.85
N PRO A 294 20.84 6.18 20.31
CA PRO A 294 22.11 5.65 20.79
C PRO A 294 23.28 6.63 20.61
N ILE A 295 23.29 7.42 19.54
CA ILE A 295 24.32 8.45 19.29
C ILE A 295 24.27 9.51 20.39
N LEU A 296 23.10 10.10 20.67
CA LEU A 296 22.93 11.13 21.68
C LEU A 296 23.24 10.63 23.10
N LEU A 297 22.91 9.37 23.38
CA LEU A 297 23.25 8.74 24.66
C LEU A 297 24.74 8.40 24.82
N SER A 298 25.49 8.35 23.72
CA SER A 298 26.92 7.99 23.71
C SER A 298 27.85 9.20 23.53
N ALA A 299 27.37 10.27 22.90
CA ALA A 299 28.16 11.47 22.64
C ALA A 299 28.28 12.38 23.86
N GLU A 300 29.45 13.03 23.99
CA GLU A 300 29.75 13.98 25.07
C GLU A 300 29.59 15.45 24.62
N GLY A 301 29.57 15.71 23.30
CA GLY A 301 29.45 17.04 22.71
C GLY A 301 29.25 16.97 21.20
N PHE A 302 29.15 18.11 20.50
CA PHE A 302 28.89 18.14 19.05
C PHE A 302 30.06 17.70 18.15
N GLY A 303 31.20 17.31 18.72
CA GLY A 303 32.39 16.89 17.96
C GLY A 303 32.14 15.72 16.99
N PHE A 304 31.24 14.79 17.34
CA PHE A 304 30.90 13.66 16.47
C PHE A 304 30.33 14.09 15.12
N LEU A 305 29.66 15.24 15.03
CA LEU A 305 29.12 15.77 13.77
C LEU A 305 30.21 16.17 12.77
N LYS A 306 31.46 16.35 13.22
CA LYS A 306 32.59 16.66 12.36
C LYS A 306 33.32 15.41 11.85
N THR A 307 32.93 14.23 12.33
CA THR A 307 33.62 12.98 11.98
C THR A 307 33.03 12.41 10.68
N PRO A 308 33.84 12.15 9.64
CA PRO A 308 33.34 11.47 8.43
C PRO A 308 32.80 10.07 8.76
N GLU A 309 33.34 9.41 9.80
CA GLU A 309 32.93 8.08 10.26
C GLU A 309 31.45 8.02 10.63
N LEU A 310 30.90 9.10 11.21
CA LEU A 310 29.46 9.20 11.48
C LEU A 310 28.66 9.05 10.19
N TYR A 311 28.94 9.88 9.18
CA TYR A 311 28.14 9.93 7.95
C TYR A 311 28.33 8.67 7.11
N GLY A 312 29.57 8.16 7.01
CA GLY A 312 29.83 6.88 6.34
C GLY A 312 29.14 5.72 7.05
N GLY A 313 29.12 5.71 8.39
CA GLY A 313 28.39 4.73 9.18
C GLY A 313 26.87 4.81 9.02
N LEU A 314 26.30 6.02 9.04
CA LEU A 314 24.87 6.23 8.77
C LEU A 314 24.49 5.80 7.35
N ALA A 315 25.35 6.05 6.36
CA ALA A 315 25.16 5.53 5.01
C ALA A 315 25.23 3.99 4.98
N GLY A 316 26.15 3.38 5.74
CA GLY A 316 26.28 1.94 5.86
C GLY A 316 25.04 1.27 6.45
N ILE A 317 24.50 1.78 7.57
CA ILE A 317 23.29 1.21 8.17
C ILE A 317 22.05 1.45 7.30
N TYR A 318 21.96 2.59 6.61
CA TYR A 318 20.90 2.83 5.63
C TYR A 318 20.95 1.82 4.47
N LEU A 319 22.15 1.50 3.95
CA LEU A 319 22.32 0.46 2.93
C LEU A 319 21.96 -0.95 3.45
N LEU A 320 22.18 -1.24 4.74
CA LEU A 320 21.74 -2.50 5.37
C LEU A 320 20.20 -2.61 5.41
N PHE A 321 19.49 -1.54 5.80
CA PHE A 321 18.02 -1.53 5.73
C PHE A 321 17.52 -1.68 4.30
N ASN A 322 18.08 -0.91 3.36
CA ASN A 322 17.75 -1.03 1.94
C ASN A 322 17.92 -2.47 1.42
N PHE A 323 18.99 -3.16 1.83
CA PHE A 323 19.20 -4.56 1.47
C PHE A 323 18.08 -5.46 2.01
N GLY A 324 17.74 -5.33 3.30
CA GLY A 324 16.64 -6.08 3.92
C GLY A 324 15.29 -5.83 3.24
N ASP A 325 14.96 -4.57 2.96
CA ASP A 325 13.72 -4.17 2.28
C ASP A 325 13.62 -4.73 0.86
N MET A 326 14.70 -4.63 0.08
CA MET A 326 14.73 -5.22 -1.27
C MET A 326 14.58 -6.73 -1.22
N VAL A 327 15.23 -7.42 -0.27
CA VAL A 327 15.09 -8.88 -0.12
C VAL A 327 13.67 -9.25 0.27
N ASN A 328 13.06 -8.51 1.18
CA ASN A 328 11.68 -8.73 1.59
C ASN A 328 10.71 -8.54 0.41
N ALA A 329 10.76 -7.40 -0.29
CA ALA A 329 9.90 -7.14 -1.45
C ALA A 329 10.11 -8.19 -2.55
N TYR A 330 11.35 -8.59 -2.80
CA TYR A 330 11.66 -9.58 -3.83
C TYR A 330 11.16 -10.98 -3.48
N ALA A 331 11.24 -11.39 -2.20
CA ALA A 331 10.69 -12.65 -1.70
C ALA A 331 9.16 -12.68 -1.79
N ASP A 332 8.52 -11.59 -1.35
CA ASP A 332 7.07 -11.48 -1.26
C ASP A 332 6.39 -11.08 -2.59
N ARG A 333 7.16 -10.80 -3.66
CA ARG A 333 6.68 -10.22 -4.94
C ARG A 333 5.39 -10.81 -5.54
N ARG A 334 5.14 -12.11 -5.34
CA ARG A 334 3.92 -12.79 -5.84
C ARG A 334 2.72 -12.48 -4.96
N VAL A 335 2.89 -12.50 -3.64
CA VAL A 335 1.85 -12.13 -2.67
C VAL A 335 1.59 -10.62 -2.75
N ASP A 336 2.66 -9.83 -2.87
CA ASP A 336 2.58 -8.38 -3.02
C ASP A 336 1.90 -7.96 -4.32
N ALA A 337 1.81 -8.82 -5.36
CA ALA A 337 1.00 -8.50 -6.54
C ALA A 337 -0.47 -8.24 -6.17
N VAL A 338 -0.98 -8.90 -5.13
CA VAL A 338 -2.35 -8.74 -4.63
C VAL A 338 -2.47 -7.57 -3.67
N TYR A 339 -1.60 -7.50 -2.65
CA TYR A 339 -1.78 -6.58 -1.52
C TYR A 339 -0.95 -5.28 -1.63
N LYS A 340 0.24 -5.35 -2.24
CA LYS A 340 1.21 -4.24 -2.38
C LYS A 340 1.70 -4.15 -3.83
N SER A 341 0.75 -4.06 -4.77
CA SER A 341 1.00 -4.17 -6.20
C SER A 341 2.06 -3.21 -6.74
N HIS A 342 2.22 -2.04 -6.11
CA HIS A 342 3.28 -1.09 -6.43
C HIS A 342 4.70 -1.65 -6.20
N LEU A 343 4.92 -2.49 -5.17
CA LEU A 343 6.21 -3.17 -4.92
C LEU A 343 6.46 -4.26 -5.96
N SER A 344 5.45 -5.11 -6.19
CA SER A 344 5.52 -6.17 -7.20
C SER A 344 5.77 -5.58 -8.59
N ASN A 345 5.09 -4.48 -8.94
CA ASN A 345 5.25 -3.80 -10.23
C ASN A 345 6.63 -3.13 -10.36
N ALA A 346 7.18 -2.56 -9.29
CA ALA A 346 8.55 -2.05 -9.30
C ALA A 346 9.57 -3.16 -9.60
N ILE A 347 9.39 -4.38 -9.05
CA ILE A 347 10.23 -5.54 -9.35
C ILE A 347 10.05 -6.00 -10.80
N PHE A 348 8.81 -6.07 -11.28
CA PHE A 348 8.50 -6.42 -12.66
C PHE A 348 9.21 -5.50 -13.66
N GLU A 349 9.15 -4.18 -13.42
CA GLU A 349 9.77 -3.18 -14.30
C GLU A 349 11.29 -3.12 -14.20
N LEU A 350 11.86 -3.28 -13.00
CA LEU A 350 13.32 -3.34 -12.84
C LEU A 350 13.91 -4.63 -13.41
N GLY A 351 13.09 -5.68 -13.51
CA GLY A 351 13.50 -7.01 -13.87
C GLY A 351 14.30 -7.70 -12.75
N ASP A 352 14.30 -9.02 -12.80
CA ASP A 352 14.99 -9.88 -11.85
C ASP A 352 16.48 -9.50 -11.66
N GLN A 353 17.17 -9.29 -12.78
CA GLN A 353 18.59 -8.95 -12.79
C GLN A 353 18.84 -7.55 -12.22
N GLY A 354 17.96 -6.58 -12.51
CA GLY A 354 18.09 -5.21 -12.01
C GLY A 354 17.95 -5.15 -10.49
N VAL A 355 16.98 -5.86 -9.91
CA VAL A 355 16.81 -5.94 -8.46
C VAL A 355 17.99 -6.65 -7.80
N ARG A 356 18.45 -7.79 -8.35
CA ARG A 356 19.61 -8.52 -7.82
C ARG A 356 20.91 -7.72 -7.90
N TRP A 357 21.11 -6.95 -8.97
CA TRP A 357 22.26 -6.05 -9.08
C TRP A 357 22.25 -5.00 -7.97
N GLN A 358 21.10 -4.40 -7.68
CA GLN A 358 20.98 -3.41 -6.59
C GLN A 358 21.26 -4.01 -5.22
N MET A 359 20.79 -5.24 -4.96
CA MET A 359 21.14 -5.97 -3.73
C MET A 359 22.65 -6.18 -3.60
N ARG A 360 23.32 -6.64 -4.68
CA ARG A 360 24.77 -6.84 -4.70
C ARG A 360 25.54 -5.53 -4.53
N ALA A 361 25.07 -4.45 -5.14
CA ALA A 361 25.65 -3.12 -4.98
C ALA A 361 25.54 -2.63 -3.53
N SER A 362 24.39 -2.83 -2.87
CA SER A 362 24.23 -2.53 -1.44
C SER A 362 25.20 -3.34 -0.58
N VAL A 363 25.37 -4.64 -0.85
CA VAL A 363 26.35 -5.49 -0.15
C VAL A 363 27.77 -4.98 -0.37
N ALA A 364 28.19 -4.75 -1.62
CA ALA A 364 29.53 -4.25 -1.93
C ALA A 364 29.81 -2.88 -1.26
N GLY A 365 28.83 -1.97 -1.28
CA GLY A 365 28.92 -0.68 -0.59
C GLY A 365 29.08 -0.83 0.92
N THR A 366 28.31 -1.74 1.53
CA THR A 366 28.39 -2.00 2.99
C THR A 366 29.66 -2.73 3.39
N VAL A 367 30.23 -3.61 2.54
CA VAL A 367 31.59 -4.16 2.72
C VAL A 367 32.60 -3.02 2.74
N GLY A 368 32.59 -2.15 1.73
CA GLY A 368 33.54 -1.05 1.59
C GLY A 368 33.49 -0.10 2.80
N ILE A 369 32.28 0.29 3.21
CA ILE A 369 32.06 1.13 4.40
C ILE A 369 32.54 0.42 5.67
N SER A 370 32.20 -0.85 5.86
CA SER A 370 32.60 -1.60 7.06
C SER A 370 34.13 -1.72 7.19
N LEU A 371 34.83 -2.03 6.09
CA LEU A 371 36.29 -2.11 6.08
C LEU A 371 36.93 -0.74 6.29
N TRP A 372 36.38 0.30 5.66
CA TRP A 372 36.83 1.68 5.84
C TRP A 372 36.66 2.14 7.29
N LEU A 373 35.49 1.93 7.90
CA LEU A 373 35.23 2.23 9.31
C LEU A 373 36.19 1.47 10.23
N THR A 374 36.35 0.17 10.01
CA THR A 374 37.25 -0.68 10.79
C THR A 374 38.69 -0.16 10.74
N ARG A 375 39.19 0.18 9.55
CA ARG A 375 40.54 0.70 9.36
C ARG A 375 40.73 2.09 9.97
N ARG A 376 39.73 2.98 9.84
CA ARG A 376 39.79 4.37 10.32
C ARG A 376 39.69 4.48 11.83
N THR A 377 38.86 3.65 12.44
CA THR A 377 38.55 3.74 13.88
C THR A 377 39.28 2.71 14.74
N GLY A 378 39.90 1.69 14.13
CA GLY A 378 40.47 0.53 14.83
C GLY A 378 39.43 -0.45 15.40
N ARG A 379 38.14 -0.22 15.12
CA ARG A 379 37.01 -0.94 15.70
C ARG A 379 36.59 -2.11 14.81
N TRP A 380 37.08 -3.31 15.14
CA TRP A 380 36.82 -4.52 14.34
C TRP A 380 35.35 -4.95 14.30
N GLN A 381 34.53 -4.55 15.28
CA GLN A 381 33.15 -5.00 15.42
C GLN A 381 32.21 -4.55 14.30
N PHE A 382 32.58 -3.56 13.48
CA PHE A 382 31.76 -3.19 12.31
C PHE A 382 31.61 -4.36 11.33
N VAL A 383 32.66 -5.17 11.13
CA VAL A 383 32.63 -6.35 10.25
C VAL A 383 31.57 -7.37 10.67
N PRO A 384 31.60 -7.95 11.89
CA PRO A 384 30.58 -8.91 12.30
C PRO A 384 29.19 -8.27 12.41
N LEU A 385 29.05 -7.01 12.83
CA LEU A 385 27.74 -6.34 12.87
C LEU A 385 27.11 -6.25 11.47
N THR A 386 27.90 -5.89 10.45
CA THR A 386 27.45 -5.84 9.06
C THR A 386 27.10 -7.24 8.53
N LEU A 387 27.93 -8.25 8.80
CA LEU A 387 27.67 -9.64 8.39
C LEU A 387 26.37 -10.19 9.02
N ILE A 388 26.18 -9.97 10.32
CA ILE A 388 24.95 -10.36 11.03
C ILE A 388 23.75 -9.62 10.46
N GLY A 389 23.91 -8.32 10.16
CA GLY A 389 22.87 -7.50 9.52
C GLY A 389 22.38 -8.09 8.19
N TRP A 390 23.30 -8.44 7.28
CA TRP A 390 22.93 -9.11 6.03
C TRP A 390 22.31 -10.49 6.27
N ALA A 391 22.90 -11.30 7.17
CA ALA A 391 22.40 -12.64 7.45
C ALA A 391 20.96 -12.60 7.96
N LEU A 392 20.67 -11.74 8.94
CA LEU A 392 19.31 -11.57 9.47
C LEU A 392 18.37 -10.95 8.44
N GLY A 393 18.78 -9.89 7.75
CA GLY A 393 17.96 -9.24 6.72
C GLY A 393 17.57 -10.20 5.59
N PHE A 394 18.49 -11.08 5.16
CA PHE A 394 18.23 -12.09 4.15
C PHE A 394 17.37 -13.25 4.70
N GLN A 395 17.79 -13.86 5.81
CA GLN A 395 17.12 -15.03 6.40
C GLN A 395 15.77 -14.70 7.02
N TYR A 396 15.43 -13.42 7.22
CA TYR A 396 14.09 -13.02 7.63
C TYR A 396 13.05 -13.45 6.60
N SER A 397 13.31 -13.19 5.31
CA SER A 397 12.36 -13.47 4.22
C SER A 397 12.70 -14.72 3.39
N TRP A 398 13.94 -15.24 3.47
CA TRP A 398 14.38 -16.34 2.62
C TRP A 398 14.73 -17.62 3.40
N LYS A 399 14.63 -18.76 2.71
CA LYS A 399 15.04 -20.09 3.22
C LYS A 399 16.57 -20.16 3.44
N PRO A 400 17.06 -21.05 4.33
CA PRO A 400 16.31 -22.07 5.07
C PRO A 400 15.62 -21.57 6.34
N LEU A 401 16.07 -20.49 6.98
CA LEU A 401 15.50 -20.06 8.25
C LEU A 401 14.13 -19.43 8.05
N HIS A 402 14.00 -18.46 7.13
CA HIS A 402 12.75 -17.78 6.82
C HIS A 402 12.00 -17.31 8.08
N PHE A 403 12.66 -16.49 8.92
CA PHE A 403 12.18 -16.13 10.26
C PHE A 403 10.77 -15.51 10.28
N LYS A 404 10.36 -14.82 9.21
CA LYS A 404 8.99 -14.30 9.02
C LYS A 404 7.92 -15.39 9.26
N SER A 405 8.22 -16.64 8.92
CA SER A 405 7.32 -17.80 9.04
C SER A 405 7.81 -18.82 10.08
N ARG A 406 8.42 -18.37 11.19
CA ARG A 406 8.95 -19.25 12.27
C ARG A 406 8.33 -18.99 13.64
N GLY A 407 7.05 -18.64 13.67
CA GLY A 407 6.26 -18.42 14.87
C GLY A 407 6.93 -17.42 15.81
N LEU A 408 7.26 -17.86 17.02
CA LEU A 408 7.90 -17.01 18.04
C LEU A 408 9.27 -16.47 17.62
N TRP A 409 10.01 -17.15 16.73
CA TRP A 409 11.32 -16.69 16.26
C TRP A 409 11.26 -15.46 15.36
N GLN A 410 10.07 -15.12 14.84
CA GLN A 410 9.87 -13.90 14.08
C GLN A 410 10.23 -12.66 14.91
N LEU A 411 9.81 -12.61 16.18
CA LEU A 411 9.99 -11.45 17.04
C LEU A 411 11.46 -11.16 17.37
N PRO A 412 12.29 -12.10 17.87
CA PRO A 412 13.70 -11.83 18.14
C PRO A 412 14.49 -11.52 16.88
N ALA A 413 14.15 -12.12 15.72
CA ALA A 413 14.79 -11.78 14.45
C ALA A 413 14.49 -10.33 14.02
N LEU A 414 13.21 -9.92 14.06
CA LEU A 414 12.82 -8.53 13.78
C LEU A 414 13.42 -7.55 14.78
N TRP A 415 13.36 -7.87 16.07
CA TRP A 415 13.94 -7.06 17.14
C TRP A 415 15.44 -6.82 16.92
N ALA A 416 16.19 -7.87 16.54
CA ALA A 416 17.61 -7.78 16.28
C ALA A 416 17.93 -6.96 15.02
N VAL A 417 17.21 -7.20 13.92
CA VAL A 417 17.51 -6.56 12.62
C VAL A 417 17.00 -5.13 12.51
N LEU A 418 15.85 -4.80 13.12
CA LEU A 418 15.24 -3.47 13.02
C LEU A 418 15.67 -2.52 14.13
N PHE A 419 15.92 -3.03 15.35
CA PHE A 419 16.11 -2.16 16.51
C PHE A 419 17.46 -2.38 17.20
N PHE A 420 17.64 -3.49 17.88
CA PHE A 420 18.80 -3.68 18.76
C PHE A 420 20.14 -3.65 18.01
N GLY A 421 20.24 -4.36 16.89
CA GLY A 421 21.44 -4.39 16.04
C GLY A 421 21.80 -3.02 15.48
N PRO A 422 20.87 -2.32 14.77
CA PRO A 422 21.08 -0.96 14.29
C PRO A 422 21.47 0.03 15.40
N MET A 423 20.84 -0.04 16.57
CA MET A 423 21.19 0.85 17.69
C MET A 423 22.58 0.56 18.27
N ALA A 424 22.98 -0.71 18.34
CA ALA A 424 24.33 -1.10 18.74
C ALA A 424 25.37 -0.64 17.71
N TYR A 425 25.05 -0.73 16.42
CA TYR A 425 25.88 -0.25 15.32
C TYR A 425 26.10 1.27 15.40
N THR A 426 25.04 2.07 15.54
CA THR A 426 25.15 3.53 15.57
C THR A 426 25.77 4.05 16.85
N SER A 427 25.57 3.40 18.00
CA SER A 427 26.34 3.70 19.23
C SER A 427 27.86 3.46 19.04
N SER A 428 28.20 2.42 18.27
CA SER A 428 29.60 2.08 17.94
C SER A 428 30.27 3.07 16.99
N LEU A 429 29.51 4.00 16.37
CA LEU A 429 30.09 5.11 15.59
C LEU A 429 30.73 6.16 16.51
N VAL A 430 30.15 6.37 17.69
CA VAL A 430 30.63 7.38 18.65
C VAL A 430 31.58 6.78 19.68
N THR A 431 31.33 5.54 20.11
CA THR A 431 32.11 4.84 21.14
C THR A 431 32.72 3.56 20.60
N HIS A 432 33.78 3.03 21.21
CA HIS A 432 34.32 1.73 20.78
C HIS A 432 33.30 0.63 21.03
N PHE A 433 32.85 0.43 22.27
CA PHE A 433 31.74 -0.47 22.55
C PHE A 433 30.59 0.30 23.20
N PRO A 434 29.33 0.03 22.81
CA PRO A 434 28.17 0.63 23.46
C PRO A 434 28.17 0.34 24.95
N ARG A 435 27.96 1.38 25.77
CA ARG A 435 27.89 1.24 27.23
C ARG A 435 26.68 0.36 27.60
N ARG A 436 26.80 -0.47 28.66
CA ARG A 436 25.72 -1.37 29.10
C ARG A 436 24.34 -0.69 29.25
N PRO A 437 24.22 0.52 29.84
CA PRO A 437 22.92 1.20 29.93
C PRO A 437 22.31 1.55 28.55
N VAL A 438 23.14 1.84 27.55
CA VAL A 438 22.68 2.12 26.17
C VAL A 438 22.15 0.85 25.52
N LEU A 439 22.83 -0.29 25.72
CA LEU A 439 22.36 -1.59 25.23
C LEU A 439 21.06 -2.03 25.92
N THR A 440 20.94 -1.84 27.24
CA THR A 440 19.71 -2.11 27.98
C THR A 440 18.54 -1.27 27.45
N LEU A 441 18.78 0.04 27.23
CA LEU A 441 17.77 0.90 26.64
C LEU A 441 17.42 0.46 25.21
N ALA A 442 18.41 0.15 24.37
CA ALA A 442 18.17 -0.31 23.00
C ALA A 442 17.34 -1.59 22.96
N ALA A 443 17.60 -2.52 23.89
CA ALA A 443 16.84 -3.75 24.02
C ALA A 443 15.39 -3.50 24.42
N ALA A 444 15.17 -2.69 25.46
CA ALA A 444 13.83 -2.32 25.94
C ALA A 444 13.05 -1.51 24.90
N TYR A 445 13.70 -0.52 24.28
CA TYR A 445 13.14 0.27 23.19
C TYR A 445 12.72 -0.63 22.02
N GLY A 446 13.59 -1.55 21.59
CA GLY A 446 13.27 -2.48 20.52
C GLY A 446 12.05 -3.35 20.86
N LEU A 447 11.97 -3.87 22.09
CA LEU A 447 10.80 -4.66 22.52
C LEU A 447 9.52 -3.83 22.57
N LEU A 448 9.60 -2.57 23.00
CA LEU A 448 8.49 -1.61 22.99
C LEU A 448 8.00 -1.37 21.56
N GLN A 449 8.90 -1.09 20.61
CA GLN A 449 8.54 -0.88 19.21
C GLN A 449 7.98 -2.16 18.57
N MET A 450 8.58 -3.32 18.85
CA MET A 450 8.05 -4.61 18.40
C MET A 450 6.63 -4.88 18.93
N ALA A 451 6.36 -4.51 20.19
CA ALA A 451 5.04 -4.64 20.76
C ALA A 451 4.01 -3.73 20.07
N VAL A 452 4.41 -2.53 19.61
CA VAL A 452 3.54 -1.70 18.76
C VAL A 452 3.29 -2.36 17.40
N LEU A 453 4.32 -2.93 16.76
CA LEU A 453 4.21 -3.60 15.46
C LEU A 453 3.33 -4.87 15.48
N LEU A 454 3.13 -5.51 16.64
CA LEU A 454 2.25 -6.68 16.74
C LEU A 454 0.79 -6.38 16.37
N LEU A 455 0.30 -5.14 16.53
CA LEU A 455 -1.03 -4.76 16.02
C LEU A 455 -1.08 -4.83 14.49
N ASN A 456 -0.01 -4.41 13.79
CA ASN A 456 0.09 -4.54 12.34
C ASN A 456 0.16 -6.01 11.90
N ASN A 457 0.95 -6.84 12.59
CA ASN A 457 0.97 -8.28 12.29
C ASN A 457 -0.37 -8.97 12.59
N ALA A 458 -1.14 -8.43 13.54
CA ALA A 458 -2.48 -8.93 13.86
C ALA A 458 -3.54 -8.48 12.83
N GLU A 459 -3.32 -7.34 12.19
CA GLU A 459 -4.11 -6.89 11.05
C GLU A 459 -4.02 -7.88 9.88
N ASP A 460 -2.80 -8.36 9.62
CA ASP A 460 -2.48 -9.30 8.56
C ASP A 460 -2.81 -10.77 8.91
N TYR A 461 -3.40 -11.05 10.09
CA TYR A 461 -3.61 -12.41 10.59
C TYR A 461 -4.31 -13.34 9.60
N THR A 462 -5.40 -12.89 8.99
CA THR A 462 -6.18 -13.69 8.05
C THR A 462 -5.42 -13.94 6.74
N GLU A 463 -4.72 -12.92 6.25
CA GLU A 463 -3.93 -12.96 5.03
C GLU A 463 -2.70 -13.85 5.20
N ASP A 464 -1.97 -13.71 6.30
CA ASP A 464 -0.80 -14.53 6.63
C ASP A 464 -1.18 -16.00 6.76
N ARG A 465 -2.29 -16.31 7.44
CA ARG A 465 -2.78 -17.68 7.58
C ARG A 465 -3.16 -18.28 6.21
N ALA A 466 -3.86 -17.51 5.38
CA ALA A 466 -4.22 -17.93 4.02
C ALA A 466 -2.99 -18.14 3.12
N ALA A 467 -1.92 -17.37 3.34
CA ALA A 467 -0.65 -17.52 2.64
C ALA A 467 0.25 -18.65 3.21
N GLY A 468 -0.20 -19.38 4.23
CA GLY A 468 0.57 -20.44 4.88
C GLY A 468 1.76 -19.93 5.70
N LEU A 469 1.77 -18.64 6.07
CA LEU A 469 2.80 -18.06 6.92
C LEU A 469 2.50 -18.36 8.39
N GLN A 470 3.51 -18.87 9.10
CA GLN A 470 3.48 -19.08 10.54
C GLN A 470 4.12 -17.89 11.23
N THR A 471 3.47 -16.72 11.20
CA THR A 471 3.92 -15.54 11.97
C THR A 471 3.68 -15.76 13.46
N MET A 472 4.25 -14.91 14.32
CA MET A 472 4.02 -14.98 15.77
C MET A 472 2.52 -14.91 16.11
N VAL A 473 1.76 -14.09 15.38
CA VAL A 473 0.32 -13.94 15.61
C VAL A 473 -0.44 -15.20 15.18
N VAL A 474 -0.07 -15.79 14.04
CA VAL A 474 -0.65 -17.07 13.59
C VAL A 474 -0.34 -18.19 14.58
N ALA A 475 0.91 -18.30 15.04
CA ALA A 475 1.34 -19.38 15.93
C ALA A 475 0.72 -19.29 17.34
N MET A 476 0.54 -18.08 17.89
CA MET A 476 -0.04 -17.90 19.23
C MET A 476 -1.56 -17.76 19.23
N GLY A 477 -2.15 -17.36 18.11
CA GLY A 477 -3.54 -16.96 18.00
C GLY A 477 -3.76 -15.47 18.33
N LEU A 478 -4.72 -14.87 17.62
CA LEU A 478 -4.98 -13.43 17.59
C LEU A 478 -5.10 -12.80 19.00
N HIS A 479 -6.03 -13.28 19.84
CA HIS A 479 -6.27 -12.71 21.17
C HIS A 479 -5.08 -12.85 22.11
N ARG A 480 -4.34 -13.97 22.04
CA ARG A 480 -3.15 -14.18 22.88
C ARG A 480 -2.04 -13.21 22.50
N SER A 481 -1.80 -13.03 21.20
CA SER A 481 -0.80 -12.08 20.71
C SER A 481 -1.13 -10.64 21.10
N MET A 482 -2.39 -10.24 21.05
CA MET A 482 -2.79 -8.88 21.45
C MET A 482 -2.64 -8.64 22.96
N ARG A 483 -2.86 -9.67 23.79
CA ARG A 483 -2.54 -9.60 25.23
C ARG A 483 -1.03 -9.53 25.47
N VAL A 484 -0.24 -10.33 24.75
CA VAL A 484 1.23 -10.28 24.82
C VAL A 484 1.73 -8.90 24.44
N ALA A 485 1.25 -8.33 23.34
CA ALA A 485 1.59 -6.97 22.92
C ALA A 485 1.30 -5.96 24.04
N GLN A 486 0.11 -6.00 24.66
CA GLN A 486 -0.22 -5.11 25.79
C GLN A 486 0.75 -5.28 26.97
N THR A 487 1.08 -6.51 27.37
CA THR A 487 2.03 -6.76 28.47
C THR A 487 3.44 -6.28 28.14
N MET A 488 3.88 -6.47 26.89
CA MET A 488 5.17 -5.99 26.42
C MET A 488 5.23 -4.46 26.39
N ILE A 489 4.17 -3.76 25.96
CA ILE A 489 4.11 -2.29 26.02
C ILE A 489 4.33 -1.79 27.44
N ALA A 490 3.64 -2.39 28.43
CA ALA A 490 3.78 -2.01 29.83
C ALA A 490 5.20 -2.31 30.36
N GLY A 491 5.67 -3.55 30.20
CA GLY A 491 6.97 -3.98 30.71
C GLY A 491 8.14 -3.25 30.04
N ALA A 492 8.22 -3.30 28.71
CA ALA A 492 9.30 -2.67 27.96
C ALA A 492 9.25 -1.14 28.05
N GLY A 493 8.06 -0.55 28.13
CA GLY A 493 7.88 0.88 28.37
C GLY A 493 8.44 1.34 29.72
N LEU A 494 8.13 0.60 30.80
CA LEU A 494 8.69 0.88 32.13
C LEU A 494 10.21 0.74 32.16
N VAL A 495 10.77 -0.30 31.55
CA VAL A 495 12.23 -0.47 31.46
C VAL A 495 12.87 0.63 30.64
N THR A 496 12.24 1.08 29.55
CA THR A 496 12.73 2.20 28.73
C THR A 496 12.78 3.50 29.53
N LEU A 497 11.66 3.84 30.19
CA LEU A 497 11.55 5.04 31.03
C LEU A 497 12.52 4.98 32.22
N GLY A 498 12.59 3.83 32.90
CA GLY A 498 13.49 3.60 34.02
C GLY A 498 14.96 3.67 33.62
N SER A 499 15.33 3.19 32.43
CA SER A 499 16.69 3.28 31.89
C SER A 499 17.11 4.73 31.63
N LEU A 500 16.22 5.56 31.08
CA LEU A 500 16.47 6.99 30.90
C LEU A 500 16.56 7.73 32.23
N ALA A 501 15.66 7.44 33.18
CA ALA A 501 15.71 8.02 34.52
C ALA A 501 17.00 7.63 35.26
N TYR A 502 17.44 6.36 35.14
CA TYR A 502 18.72 5.90 35.66
C TYR A 502 19.89 6.67 35.04
N LEU A 503 19.89 6.88 33.72
CA LEU A 503 20.91 7.67 33.04
C LEU A 503 20.94 9.12 33.55
N TYR A 504 19.78 9.78 33.66
CA TYR A 504 19.67 11.14 34.19
C TYR A 504 20.24 11.25 35.61
N ARG A 505 19.93 10.26 36.46
CA ARG A 505 20.44 10.18 37.82
C ARG A 505 21.95 9.96 37.85
N SER A 506 22.45 9.01 37.04
CA SER A 506 23.87 8.68 36.97
C SER A 506 24.72 9.88 36.51
N GLU A 507 24.12 10.73 35.69
CA GLU A 507 24.69 11.97 35.15
C GLU A 507 24.40 13.20 36.03
N LYS A 508 23.78 13.02 37.21
CA LYS A 508 23.47 14.08 38.18
C LYS A 508 22.70 15.27 37.58
N LEU A 509 21.76 15.00 36.66
CA LEU A 509 20.93 16.06 36.06
C LEU A 509 20.04 16.75 37.11
N PRO A 510 19.75 18.06 36.95
CA PRO A 510 18.85 18.78 37.85
C PRO A 510 17.42 18.23 37.75
N ARG A 511 16.64 18.39 38.83
CA ARG A 511 15.24 17.88 38.91
C ARG A 511 14.37 18.37 37.74
N ALA A 512 14.56 19.61 37.29
CA ALA A 512 13.83 20.16 36.14
C ALA A 512 14.04 19.34 34.84
N ALA A 513 15.21 18.72 34.65
CA ALA A 513 15.47 17.92 33.45
C ALA A 513 14.57 16.68 33.36
N TYR A 514 14.12 16.13 34.49
CA TYR A 514 13.19 14.99 34.51
C TYR A 514 11.83 15.30 33.90
N LEU A 515 11.46 16.59 33.75
CA LEU A 515 10.29 16.99 32.97
C LEU A 515 10.39 16.53 31.50
N GLY A 516 11.61 16.36 30.97
CA GLY A 516 11.87 15.79 29.65
C GLY A 516 11.42 14.33 29.49
N LEU A 517 11.14 13.62 30.59
CA LEU A 517 10.60 12.25 30.56
C LEU A 517 9.07 12.22 30.48
N LEU A 518 8.38 13.32 30.81
CA LEU A 518 6.91 13.36 30.82
C LEU A 518 6.27 13.08 29.46
N PRO A 519 6.79 13.59 28.32
CA PRO A 519 6.24 13.25 27.00
C PRO A 519 6.30 11.75 26.71
N LEU A 520 7.40 11.07 27.10
CA LEU A 520 7.53 9.63 26.92
C LEU A 520 6.56 8.87 27.82
N ALA A 521 6.43 9.25 29.09
CA ALA A 521 5.44 8.65 30.00
C ALA A 521 4.00 8.81 29.46
N GLY A 522 3.66 9.99 28.93
CA GLY A 522 2.37 10.24 28.28
C GLY A 522 2.15 9.40 27.03
N ALA A 523 3.16 9.27 26.16
CA ALA A 523 3.10 8.40 24.98
C ALA A 523 2.91 6.93 25.35
N LEU A 524 3.62 6.44 26.37
CA LEU A 524 3.46 5.07 26.89
C LEU A 524 2.05 4.83 27.44
N ALA A 525 1.51 5.77 28.23
CA ALA A 525 0.15 5.68 28.74
C ALA A 525 -0.90 5.70 27.61
N TYR A 526 -0.69 6.55 26.60
CA TYR A 526 -1.54 6.62 25.41
C TYR A 526 -1.60 5.28 24.66
N VAL A 527 -0.45 4.68 24.36
CA VAL A 527 -0.37 3.39 23.66
C VAL A 527 -0.92 2.25 24.51
N ALA A 528 -0.58 2.20 25.81
CA ALA A 528 -1.08 1.18 26.72
C ALA A 528 -2.62 1.20 26.84
N ARG A 529 -3.22 2.40 26.95
CA ARG A 529 -4.68 2.59 26.97
C ARG A 529 -5.31 2.18 25.63
N GLY A 530 -4.66 2.50 24.52
CA GLY A 530 -5.08 2.06 23.18
C GLY A 530 -5.18 0.54 23.09
N TYR A 531 -4.11 -0.17 23.46
CA TYR A 531 -4.10 -1.64 23.48
C TYR A 531 -5.14 -2.22 24.44
N ALA A 532 -5.30 -1.67 25.65
CA ALA A 532 -6.32 -2.12 26.58
C ALA A 532 -7.73 -1.99 25.99
N THR A 533 -8.01 -0.87 25.31
CA THR A 533 -9.30 -0.63 24.65
C THR A 533 -9.55 -1.63 23.53
N ILE A 534 -8.54 -1.90 22.68
CA ILE A 534 -8.65 -2.89 21.60
C ILE A 534 -8.90 -4.29 22.19
N ASN A 535 -8.10 -4.70 23.18
CA ASN A 535 -8.24 -5.99 23.85
C ASN A 535 -9.61 -6.19 24.50
N GLN A 536 -10.17 -5.13 25.10
CA GLN A 536 -11.54 -5.15 25.62
C GLN A 536 -12.58 -5.32 24.50
N LYS A 537 -12.43 -4.60 23.38
CA LYS A 537 -13.38 -4.68 22.26
C LYS A 537 -13.38 -6.05 21.57
N ILE A 538 -12.24 -6.72 21.50
CA ILE A 538 -12.13 -8.05 20.89
C ILE A 538 -12.39 -9.19 21.88
N ALA A 539 -12.52 -8.89 23.18
CA ALA A 539 -12.78 -9.90 24.20
C ALA A 539 -14.10 -10.64 23.91
N GLY A 540 -14.05 -11.97 23.91
CA GLY A 540 -15.22 -12.82 23.66
C GLY A 540 -15.70 -12.85 22.19
N LYS A 541 -15.06 -12.13 21.28
CA LYS A 541 -15.34 -12.20 19.84
C LYS A 541 -14.56 -13.33 19.19
N ASP A 542 -15.13 -13.93 18.14
CA ASP A 542 -14.42 -14.87 17.28
C ASP A 542 -13.29 -14.19 16.48
N GLU A 543 -12.50 -14.99 15.76
CA GLU A 543 -11.35 -14.49 14.98
C GLU A 543 -11.79 -13.48 13.91
N THR A 544 -12.90 -13.73 13.20
CA THR A 544 -13.35 -12.88 12.10
C THR A 544 -13.79 -11.50 12.59
N ALA A 545 -14.62 -11.44 13.63
CA ALA A 545 -15.06 -10.18 14.21
C ALA A 545 -13.92 -9.43 14.91
N ALA A 546 -12.98 -10.15 15.55
CA ALA A 546 -11.80 -9.54 16.16
C ALA A 546 -10.85 -8.92 15.11
N THR A 547 -10.58 -9.62 14.00
CA THR A 547 -9.74 -9.10 12.91
C THR A 547 -10.35 -7.85 12.28
N ALA A 548 -11.67 -7.79 12.11
CA ALA A 548 -12.33 -6.58 11.58
C ALA A 548 -12.07 -5.34 12.47
N ILE A 549 -12.22 -5.50 13.79
CA ILE A 549 -11.92 -4.42 14.76
C ILE A 549 -10.45 -4.02 14.71
N ILE A 550 -9.54 -4.99 14.61
CA ILE A 550 -8.09 -4.71 14.52
C ILE A 550 -7.78 -3.91 13.25
N LYS A 551 -8.34 -4.29 12.09
CA LYS A 551 -8.20 -3.57 10.82
C LYS A 551 -8.67 -2.12 10.89
N GLU A 552 -9.78 -1.85 11.60
CA GLU A 552 -10.24 -0.47 11.83
C GLU A 552 -9.24 0.38 12.62
N ASN A 553 -8.38 -0.26 13.43
CA ASN A 553 -7.40 0.40 14.29
C ASN A 553 -5.97 0.37 13.73
N GLY A 554 -5.73 -0.23 12.56
CA GLY A 554 -4.39 -0.36 11.96
C GLY A 554 -3.68 0.99 11.77
N MET A 555 -4.44 2.05 11.45
CA MET A 555 -3.92 3.42 11.29
C MET A 555 -3.39 4.06 12.59
N LEU A 556 -3.54 3.40 13.74
CA LEU A 556 -2.92 3.82 15.00
C LEU A 556 -1.43 3.45 15.07
N VAL A 557 -1.00 2.38 14.38
CA VAL A 557 0.38 1.87 14.47
C VAL A 557 1.42 2.95 14.14
N PRO A 558 1.34 3.68 13.00
CA PRO A 558 2.33 4.71 12.69
C PRO A 558 2.35 5.85 13.74
N LYS A 559 1.19 6.18 14.30
CA LYS A 559 1.07 7.21 15.35
C LYS A 559 1.73 6.75 16.64
N TRP A 560 1.52 5.49 17.03
CA TRP A 560 2.08 4.89 18.25
C TRP A 560 3.59 4.69 18.16
N LEU A 561 4.10 4.25 17.00
CA LEU A 561 5.53 4.17 16.72
C LEU A 561 6.16 5.55 16.87
N ASN A 562 5.65 6.56 16.15
CA ASN A 562 6.21 7.91 16.20
C ASN A 562 6.12 8.53 17.60
N ALA A 563 4.99 8.38 18.29
CA ALA A 563 4.81 8.93 19.63
C ALA A 563 5.85 8.37 20.61
N THR A 564 6.04 7.04 20.66
CA THR A 564 7.01 6.43 21.58
C THR A 564 8.46 6.66 21.12
N ALA A 565 8.73 6.63 19.82
CA ALA A 565 10.07 6.80 19.27
C ALA A 565 10.62 8.22 19.44
N TYR A 566 9.85 9.24 19.04
CA TYR A 566 10.31 10.64 19.09
C TYR A 566 10.32 11.21 20.50
N THR A 567 9.43 10.76 21.40
CA THR A 567 9.50 11.16 22.81
C THR A 567 10.68 10.51 23.53
N CYS A 568 11.06 9.28 23.16
CA CYS A 568 12.30 8.65 23.62
C CYS A 568 13.54 9.40 23.09
N LEU A 569 13.52 9.82 21.82
CA LEU A 569 14.57 10.65 21.22
C LEU A 569 14.71 12.01 21.92
N LEU A 570 13.58 12.66 22.23
CA LEU A 570 13.56 13.91 23.01
C LEU A 570 14.23 13.72 24.38
N ALA A 571 13.88 12.64 25.10
CA ALA A 571 14.49 12.32 26.39
C ALA A 571 16.00 12.06 26.28
N ALA A 572 16.46 11.37 25.22
CA ALA A 572 17.89 11.22 24.96
C ALA A 572 18.56 12.56 24.64
N GLY A 573 17.87 13.45 23.92
CA GLY A 573 18.34 14.80 23.60
C GLY A 573 18.53 15.70 24.82
N VAL A 574 17.62 15.62 25.81
CA VAL A 574 17.77 16.35 27.08
C VAL A 574 19.03 15.90 27.84
N LEU A 575 19.30 14.58 27.87
CA LEU A 575 20.54 14.06 28.47
C LEU A 575 21.79 14.58 27.76
N PHE A 576 21.78 14.54 26.42
CA PHE A 576 22.87 15.03 25.61
C PHE A 576 23.11 16.53 25.82
N ALA A 577 22.06 17.36 25.77
CA ALA A 577 22.15 18.79 26.02
C ALA A 577 22.76 19.10 27.39
N ALA A 578 22.40 18.34 28.43
CA ALA A 578 22.97 18.50 29.76
C ALA A 578 24.47 18.13 29.83
N ARG A 579 24.96 17.20 28.99
CA ARG A 579 26.40 16.92 28.87
C ARG A 579 27.14 18.06 28.16
N VAL A 580 26.58 18.59 27.07
CA VAL A 580 27.19 19.70 26.32
C VAL A 580 27.37 20.93 27.21
N VAL A 581 26.33 21.30 27.98
CA VAL A 581 26.41 22.45 28.90
C VAL A 581 27.47 22.24 29.96
N ARG A 582 27.60 21.02 30.50
CA ARG A 582 28.66 20.68 31.49
C ARG A 582 30.06 20.73 30.89
N GLY A 583 30.25 20.27 29.66
CA GLY A 583 31.54 20.25 28.98
C GLY A 583 32.00 21.60 28.41
N GLY A 584 31.09 22.58 28.28
CA GLY A 584 31.39 23.93 27.81
C GLY A 584 31.80 24.93 28.90
N ASN A 585 31.61 24.60 30.17
CA ASN A 585 32.09 25.41 31.29
C ASN A 585 33.47 24.92 31.73
N PRO A 586 34.52 25.76 31.77
CA PRO A 586 35.77 25.37 32.44
C PRO A 586 35.48 25.09 33.92
N PRO A 587 36.18 24.15 34.56
CA PRO A 587 36.04 23.94 36.00
C PRO A 587 36.36 25.24 36.73
N ALA A 588 35.39 25.72 37.52
CA ALA A 588 35.52 26.89 38.38
C ALA A 588 36.30 26.56 39.65
#